data_AF-A0A2E3Y047-F1
#
_entry.id   AF-A0A2E3Y047-F1
#
_cell.length_a   1.000
_cell.length_b   1.000
_cell.length_c   1.000
_cell.angle_alpha   90.00
_cell.angle_beta   90.00
_cell.angle_gamma   90.00
#
_symmetry.space_group_name_H-M   'P 1'
#
loop_
_entity.id
_entity.type
_entity.pdbx_description
1 polymer ?
#
loop_
_entity_poly.entity_id
_entity_poly.type
_entity_poly.pdbx_seq_one_letter_code
_entity_poly.pdbx_strand_id
1 'polypeptide(L)'
;MELYGIDFFDLEDFSKLLFKFGINLIFLIIIVRLIYYRVKDDKDYVFTYIMFNILTFFICFLLRKVHMQMGFALGLFAVFGILRYRTEAIPIRQMTYLFIVIGISMINALSNK
;
A
#
# COMPACT_ATOMS: atom_id res chain seq x y z
N MET A 1 -30.58 7.35 -0.85
CA MET A 1 -31.60 7.38 0.23
C MET A 1 -30.86 7.71 1.49
N GLU A 2 -31.00 8.94 1.98
CA GLU A 2 -30.35 9.41 3.20
C GLU A 2 -31.05 8.79 4.41
N LEU A 3 -30.29 8.14 5.28
CA LEU A 3 -30.71 7.82 6.64
C LEU A 3 -29.68 8.45 7.57
N TYR A 4 -30.13 9.30 8.49
CA TYR A 4 -29.27 9.92 9.52
C TYR A 4 -28.17 10.88 9.05
N GLY A 5 -28.33 11.55 7.89
CA GLY A 5 -27.35 12.54 7.42
C GLY A 5 -25.98 11.96 7.08
N ILE A 6 -25.91 10.63 6.94
CA ILE A 6 -24.75 9.87 6.47
C ILE A 6 -25.17 9.26 5.13
N ASP A 7 -24.48 9.66 4.07
CA ASP A 7 -24.70 9.10 2.74
C ASP A 7 -24.19 7.65 2.75
N PHE A 8 -25.10 6.69 2.96
CA PHE A 8 -24.76 5.28 3.17
C PHE A 8 -23.99 4.64 2.00
N PHE A 9 -24.08 5.24 0.81
CA PHE A 9 -23.46 4.73 -0.39
C PHE A 9 -23.05 5.87 -1.31
N ASP A 10 -21.86 6.40 -1.07
CA ASP A 10 -21.19 7.27 -2.04
C ASP A 10 -20.62 6.39 -3.17
N LEU A 11 -21.49 6.08 -4.14
CA LEU A 11 -21.17 5.29 -5.33
C LEU A 11 -19.96 5.86 -6.09
N GLU A 12 -19.75 7.16 -6.01
CA GLU A 12 -18.63 7.85 -6.66
C GLU A 12 -17.31 7.58 -5.93
N ASP A 13 -17.29 7.66 -4.60
CA ASP A 13 -16.10 7.32 -3.80
C ASP A 13 -15.79 5.81 -3.86
N PHE A 14 -16.81 4.95 -3.87
CA PHE A 14 -16.64 3.50 -3.98
C PHE A 14 -16.11 3.06 -5.35
N SER A 15 -16.61 3.66 -6.43
CA SER A 15 -16.10 3.40 -7.79
C SER A 15 -14.67 3.92 -7.97
N LYS A 16 -14.32 5.09 -7.42
CA LYS A 16 -12.95 5.60 -7.36
C LYS A 16 -12.03 4.65 -6.58
N LEU A 17 -12.51 4.07 -5.48
CA LEU A 17 -11.77 3.08 -4.70
C LEU A 17 -11.44 1.85 -5.54
N LEU A 18 -12.45 1.22 -6.14
CA LEU A 18 -12.29 0.02 -6.96
C LEU A 18 -11.36 0.26 -8.15
N PHE A 19 -11.50 1.39 -8.83
CA PHE A 19 -10.66 1.73 -9.98
C PHE A 19 -9.18 1.91 -9.58
N LYS A 20 -8.91 2.72 -8.54
CA LYS A 20 -7.54 2.92 -8.05
C LYS A 20 -6.93 1.64 -7.47
N PHE A 21 -7.75 0.82 -6.80
CA PHE A 21 -7.31 -0.46 -6.26
C PHE A 21 -6.95 -1.44 -7.38
N GLY A 22 -7.75 -1.49 -8.46
CA GLY A 22 -7.46 -2.30 -9.64
C GLY A 22 -6.11 -1.90 -10.28
N ILE A 23 -5.87 -0.61 -10.47
CA ILE A 23 -4.58 -0.10 -10.96
C ILE A 23 -3.45 -0.50 -10.00
N ASN A 24 -3.64 -0.32 -8.70
CA ASN A 24 -2.65 -0.68 -7.70
C ASN A 24 -2.30 -2.17 -7.72
N LEU A 25 -3.29 -3.06 -7.86
CA LEU A 25 -3.08 -4.49 -8.03
C LEU A 25 -2.32 -4.82 -9.31
N ILE A 26 -2.61 -4.14 -10.43
CA ILE A 26 -1.85 -4.33 -11.67
C ILE A 26 -0.37 -4.01 -11.46
N PHE A 27 -0.07 -2.85 -10.85
CA PHE A 27 1.31 -2.48 -10.54
C PHE A 27 1.98 -3.45 -9.56
N LEU A 28 1.27 -3.90 -8.53
CA LEU A 28 1.76 -4.91 -7.58
C LEU A 28 2.14 -6.22 -8.30
N ILE A 29 1.25 -6.72 -9.17
CA ILE A 29 1.50 -7.95 -9.94
C ILE A 29 2.69 -7.76 -10.86
N ILE A 30 2.83 -6.61 -11.52
CA ILE A 30 3.98 -6.27 -12.36
C ILE A 30 5.27 -6.32 -11.52
N ILE A 31 5.33 -5.67 -10.35
CA ILE A 31 6.52 -5.65 -9.49
C ILE A 31 6.88 -7.05 -9.01
N VAL A 32 5.91 -7.78 -8.47
CA VAL A 32 6.12 -9.15 -7.96
C VAL A 32 6.53 -10.10 -9.08
N ARG A 33 5.94 -10.00 -10.28
CA ARG A 33 6.20 -10.95 -11.37
C ARG A 33 7.46 -10.61 -12.18
N LEU A 34 7.72 -9.35 -12.49
CA LEU A 34 8.88 -8.95 -13.31
C LEU A 34 10.15 -8.78 -12.50
N ILE A 35 10.06 -8.26 -11.27
CA ILE A 35 11.24 -7.88 -10.50
C ILE A 35 11.59 -8.98 -9.50
N TYR A 36 10.61 -9.51 -8.77
CA TYR A 36 10.89 -10.51 -7.74
C TYR A 36 11.15 -11.91 -8.34
N TYR A 37 10.23 -12.38 -9.18
CA TYR A 37 10.31 -13.71 -9.80
C TYR A 37 11.49 -13.91 -10.75
N ARG A 38 12.07 -12.81 -11.29
CA ARG A 38 13.23 -12.88 -12.20
C ARG A 38 14.56 -13.02 -11.45
N VAL A 39 14.61 -12.67 -10.17
CA VAL A 39 15.87 -12.54 -9.41
C VAL A 39 16.09 -13.69 -8.42
N LYS A 40 15.04 -14.34 -7.89
CA LYS A 40 15.16 -15.54 -7.06
C LYS A 40 13.81 -16.28 -6.98
N ASP A 41 13.81 -17.61 -7.01
CA ASP A 41 12.60 -18.47 -6.89
C ASP A 41 12.11 -18.63 -5.43
N ASP A 42 12.54 -17.72 -4.55
CA ASP A 42 12.38 -17.81 -3.10
C ASP A 42 11.16 -16.99 -2.69
N LYS A 43 10.03 -17.66 -2.44
CA LYS A 43 8.69 -17.06 -2.36
C LYS A 43 8.35 -16.45 -1.00
N ASP A 44 9.26 -16.54 -0.04
CA ASP A 44 9.00 -16.26 1.38
C ASP A 44 8.48 -14.83 1.64
N TYR A 45 8.90 -13.84 0.85
CA TYR A 45 8.48 -12.45 1.04
C TYR A 45 7.36 -11.98 0.09
N VAL A 46 6.93 -12.80 -0.87
CA VAL A 46 5.85 -12.43 -1.82
C VAL A 46 4.57 -12.08 -1.08
N PHE A 47 4.19 -12.91 -0.10
CA PHE A 47 3.03 -12.66 0.74
C PHE A 47 3.15 -11.35 1.51
N THR A 48 4.32 -11.10 2.10
CA THR A 48 4.61 -9.86 2.82
C THR A 48 4.43 -8.65 1.91
N TYR A 49 4.89 -8.71 0.66
CA TYR A 49 4.79 -7.58 -0.27
C TYR A 49 3.35 -7.29 -0.66
N ILE A 50 2.57 -8.34 -0.94
CA ILE A 50 1.16 -8.20 -1.26
C ILE A 50 0.40 -7.61 -0.07
N MET A 51 0.63 -8.13 1.14
CA MET A 51 -0.04 -7.63 2.34
C MET A 51 0.32 -6.16 2.63
N PHE A 52 1.59 -5.79 2.59
CA PHE A 52 2.01 -4.41 2.82
C PHE A 52 1.48 -3.45 1.75
N ASN A 53 1.42 -3.87 0.48
CA ASN A 53 0.84 -3.08 -0.61
C ASN A 53 -0.64 -2.77 -0.35
N ILE A 54 -1.41 -3.82 -0.07
CA ILE A 54 -2.87 -3.72 0.14
C ILE A 54 -3.17 -2.86 1.37
N LEU A 55 -2.48 -3.12 2.50
CA LEU A 55 -2.66 -2.35 3.74
C LEU A 55 -2.33 -0.87 3.53
N THR A 56 -1.18 -0.59 2.90
CA THR A 56 -0.76 0.79 2.64
C THR A 56 -1.76 1.51 1.73
N PHE A 57 -2.24 0.85 0.66
CA PHE A 57 -3.23 1.43 -0.23
C PHE A 57 -4.51 1.83 0.51
N PHE A 58 -5.07 0.93 1.32
CA PHE A 58 -6.30 1.22 2.06
C PHE A 58 -6.10 2.32 3.09
N ILE A 59 -4.99 2.31 3.84
CA ILE A 59 -4.66 3.36 4.80
C ILE A 59 -4.56 4.71 4.08
N CYS A 60 -3.85 4.79 2.96
CA CYS A 60 -3.71 6.03 2.20
C CYS A 60 -5.03 6.49 1.57
N PHE A 61 -5.87 5.56 1.10
CA PHE A 61 -7.16 5.90 0.50
C PHE A 61 -8.14 6.44 1.55
N LEU A 62 -8.20 5.83 2.74
CA LEU A 62 -9.04 6.27 3.85
C LEU A 62 -8.60 7.63 4.41
N LEU A 63 -7.29 7.83 4.54
CA LEU A 63 -6.72 9.06 5.07
C LEU A 63 -6.77 10.23 4.08
N ARG A 64 -7.16 10.02 2.82
CA ARG A 64 -7.29 11.10 1.81
C ARG A 64 -8.18 12.26 2.28
N LYS A 65 -9.19 11.98 3.11
CA LYS A 65 -10.11 12.97 3.69
C LYS A 65 -9.52 13.71 4.92
N VAL A 66 -8.32 13.34 5.37
CA VAL A 66 -7.63 13.88 6.56
C VAL A 66 -6.32 14.58 6.13
N HIS A 67 -5.77 15.47 6.96
CA HIS A 67 -4.47 16.11 6.72
C HIS A 67 -3.32 15.08 6.71
N MET A 68 -3.07 14.51 5.53
CA MET A 68 -2.19 13.36 5.26
C MET A 68 -0.73 13.48 5.74
N GLN A 69 -0.19 14.69 5.90
CA GLN A 69 1.25 14.89 6.02
C GLN A 69 1.85 14.33 7.32
N MET A 70 1.19 14.51 8.48
CA MET A 70 1.74 14.04 9.77
C MET A 70 1.51 12.55 10.02
N GLY A 71 0.30 12.04 9.74
CA GLY A 71 -0.03 10.63 9.95
C GLY A 71 0.80 9.69 9.07
N PHE A 72 1.15 10.12 7.86
CA PHE A 72 1.98 9.35 6.96
C PHE A 72 3.44 9.26 7.43
N ALA A 73 4.04 10.37 7.85
CA ALA A 73 5.40 10.40 8.38
C ALA A 73 5.54 9.50 9.63
N LEU A 74 4.55 9.56 10.53
CA LEU A 74 4.47 8.68 11.70
C LEU A 74 4.33 7.20 11.33
N GLY A 75 3.47 6.87 10.37
CA GLY A 75 3.26 5.49 9.92
C GLY A 75 4.51 4.88 9.28
N LEU A 76 5.18 5.64 8.41
CA LEU A 76 6.40 5.16 7.73
C LEU A 76 7.56 4.99 8.72
N PHE A 77 7.69 5.90 9.70
CA PHE A 77 8.67 5.78 10.78
C PHE A 77 8.38 4.56 11.67
N ALA A 78 7.12 4.29 12.01
CA ALA A 78 6.73 3.12 12.78
C ALA A 78 7.05 1.82 12.03
N VAL A 79 6.73 1.75 10.73
CA VAL A 79 7.12 0.61 9.88
C VAL A 79 8.64 0.47 9.91
N PHE A 80 9.42 1.52 9.63
CA PHE A 80 10.88 1.43 9.67
C PHE A 80 11.46 1.05 11.04
N GLY A 81 10.84 1.50 12.13
CA GLY A 81 11.20 1.11 13.49
C GLY A 81 11.02 -0.39 13.70
N ILE A 82 9.84 -0.93 13.38
CA ILE A 82 9.59 -2.37 13.40
C ILE A 82 10.56 -3.08 12.45
N LEU A 83 10.81 -2.52 11.26
CA LEU A 83 11.68 -3.11 10.24
C LEU A 83 13.16 -3.17 10.67
N ARG A 84 13.59 -2.30 11.59
CA ARG A 84 14.95 -2.23 12.13
C ARG A 84 15.20 -3.19 13.29
N TYR A 85 14.19 -3.46 14.11
CA TYR A 85 14.33 -4.22 15.36
C TYR A 85 13.85 -5.68 15.30
N ARG A 86 13.78 -6.29 14.11
CA ARG A 86 13.54 -7.75 14.01
C ARG A 86 14.78 -8.53 14.43
N THR A 87 14.53 -9.65 15.08
CA THR A 87 15.53 -10.67 15.43
C THR A 87 16.21 -11.28 14.21
N GLU A 88 15.50 -11.45 13.10
CA GLU A 88 16.07 -11.82 11.80
C GLU A 88 16.10 -10.62 10.86
N ALA A 89 17.32 -10.21 10.49
CA ALA A 89 17.52 -9.07 9.60
C ALA A 89 17.06 -9.42 8.17
N ILE A 90 16.05 -8.68 7.68
CA ILE A 90 15.66 -8.77 6.27
C ILE A 90 16.82 -8.28 5.40
N PRO A 91 17.23 -9.05 4.37
CA PRO A 91 18.32 -8.63 3.51
C PRO A 91 17.95 -7.34 2.77
N ILE A 92 18.95 -6.46 2.55
CA ILE A 92 18.77 -5.10 2.03
C ILE A 92 17.88 -5.06 0.78
N ARG A 93 18.06 -6.01 -0.15
CA ARG A 93 17.24 -6.13 -1.37
C ARG A 93 15.74 -6.24 -1.08
N GLN A 94 15.37 -7.04 -0.08
CA GLN A 94 13.97 -7.28 0.25
C GLN A 94 13.34 -6.06 0.94
N MET A 95 14.12 -5.28 1.69
CA MET A 95 13.67 -4.01 2.23
C MET A 95 13.43 -2.96 1.13
N THR A 96 14.29 -2.91 0.12
CA THR A 96 14.10 -2.00 -1.03
C THR A 96 12.82 -2.31 -1.79
N TYR A 97 12.51 -3.60 -2.01
CA TYR A 97 11.24 -3.99 -2.65
C TYR A 97 10.03 -3.62 -1.80
N LEU A 98 10.07 -3.84 -0.48
CA LEU A 98 9.01 -3.36 0.41
C LEU A 98 8.79 -1.86 0.26
N PHE A 99 9.87 -1.09 0.21
CA PHE A 99 9.78 0.35 0.09
C PHE A 99 9.16 0.80 -1.23
N ILE A 100 9.56 0.17 -2.35
CA ILE A 100 8.98 0.42 -3.68
C ILE A 100 7.49 0.09 -3.69
N VAL A 101 7.12 -1.07 -3.15
CA VAL A 101 5.74 -1.56 -3.12
C VAL A 101 4.85 -0.63 -2.28
N ILE A 102 5.32 -0.18 -1.12
CA ILE A 102 4.64 0.81 -0.27
C ILE A 102 4.51 2.15 -1.02
N GLY A 103 5.60 2.67 -1.58
CA GLY A 103 5.60 3.95 -2.30
C GLY A 103 4.64 3.98 -3.49
N ILE A 104 4.61 2.91 -4.29
CA ILE A 104 3.68 2.79 -5.43
C ILE A 104 2.23 2.71 -4.94
N SER A 105 1.96 2.00 -3.84
CA SER A 105 0.62 1.96 -3.23
C SER A 105 0.13 3.35 -2.87
N MET A 106 1.01 4.17 -2.27
CA MET A 106 0.67 5.53 -1.87
C MET A 106 0.41 6.41 -3.08
N ILE A 107 1.28 6.36 -4.10
CA ILE A 107 1.11 7.13 -5.33
C ILE A 107 -0.23 6.75 -5.96
N ASN A 108 -0.54 5.47 -6.08
CA ASN A 108 -1.80 5.03 -6.66
C ASN A 108 -3.03 5.45 -5.83
N ALA A 109 -2.94 5.46 -4.50
CA ALA A 109 -4.04 5.90 -3.63
C ALA A 109 -4.26 7.43 -3.70
N LEU A 110 -3.18 8.20 -3.77
CA LEU A 110 -3.17 9.67 -3.66
C LEU A 110 -3.15 10.40 -5.00
N SER A 111 -2.76 9.73 -6.08
CA SER A 111 -2.74 10.32 -7.42
C SER A 111 -4.14 10.79 -7.80
N ASN A 112 -4.20 11.97 -8.40
CA ASN A 112 -5.42 12.70 -8.72
C ASN A 112 -6.22 13.09 -7.47
N LYS A 113 -5.81 14.24 -6.90
CA LYS A 113 -6.59 15.00 -5.92
C LYS A 113 -7.53 15.92 -6.67
#